data_AF-A0A357ZGQ5-F1
#
_entry.id   AF-A0A357ZGQ5-F1
#
_cell.length_a   1.000
_cell.length_b   1.000
_cell.length_c   1.000
_cell.angle_alpha   90.00
_cell.angle_beta   90.00
_cell.angle_gamma   90.00
#
_symmetry.space_group_name_H-M   'P 1'
#
loop_
_entity.id
_entity.type
_entity.pdbx_description
1 polymer ?
#
loop_
_entity_poly.entity_id
_entity_poly.type
_entity_poly.pdbx_seq_one_letter_code
_entity_poly.pdbx_strand_id
1 'polypeptide(L)'
;MDFQRLTRYYKLRFTRLKGDPRYVAGGIAIGVIFGLTPMSPTPVAIALALYTRSSPVAAVLTSYALGNPVTTLPIYYLAYRIGNLISPHKLYWYDIKHKLEI
;
A
#
# COMPACT_ATOMS: atom_id res chain seq x y z
N MET A 1 -6.26 30.94 0.27
CA MET A 1 -6.40 30.02 -0.88
C MET A 1 -7.49 29.01 -0.53
N ASP A 2 -8.53 28.95 -1.35
CA ASP A 2 -9.75 28.21 -1.03
C ASP A 2 -9.55 26.71 -1.34
N PHE A 3 -9.15 25.92 -0.34
CA PHE A 3 -8.81 24.49 -0.46
C PHE A 3 -9.92 23.67 -1.14
N GLN A 4 -11.18 24.08 -0.98
CA GLN A 4 -12.34 23.42 -1.58
C GLN A 4 -12.33 23.51 -3.12
N ARG A 5 -11.80 24.58 -3.68
CA ARG A 5 -11.70 24.75 -5.14
C ARG A 5 -10.60 23.87 -5.73
N LEU A 6 -9.49 23.78 -5.00
CA LEU A 6 -8.33 22.97 -5.39
C LEU A 6 -8.71 21.48 -5.44
N THR A 7 -9.35 20.95 -4.39
CA THR A 7 -9.76 19.55 -4.33
C THR A 7 -10.78 19.20 -5.41
N ARG A 8 -11.77 20.07 -5.66
CA ARG A 8 -12.75 19.89 -6.75
C ARG A 8 -12.09 19.89 -8.13
N TYR A 9 -11.13 20.79 -8.36
CA TYR A 9 -10.39 20.87 -9.62
C TYR A 9 -9.58 19.60 -9.87
N TYR A 10 -8.79 19.14 -8.89
CA TYR A 10 -8.03 17.90 -9.04
C TYR A 10 -8.94 16.68 -9.21
N LYS A 11 -10.04 16.59 -8.45
CA LYS A 11 -11.04 15.50 -8.61
C LYS A 11 -11.55 15.43 -10.04
N LEU A 12 -12.05 16.55 -10.59
CA LEU A 12 -12.56 16.63 -11.97
C LEU A 12 -11.47 16.36 -13.01
N ARG A 13 -10.23 16.80 -12.75
CA ARG A 13 -9.08 16.53 -13.62
C ARG A 13 -8.73 15.04 -13.66
N PHE A 14 -8.78 14.34 -12.52
CA PHE A 14 -8.59 12.89 -12.46
C PHE A 14 -9.74 12.13 -13.15
N THR A 15 -10.99 12.60 -13.01
CA THR A 15 -12.15 11.96 -13.68
C THR A 15 -12.10 12.12 -15.20
N ARG A 16 -11.46 13.17 -15.72
CA ARG A 16 -11.32 13.44 -17.16
C ARG A 16 -10.06 12.85 -17.79
N LEU A 17 -9.19 12.22 -17.00
CA LEU A 17 -7.98 11.60 -17.51
C LEU A 17 -8.37 10.44 -18.44
N LYS A 18 -7.86 10.44 -19.68
CA LYS A 18 -8.19 9.45 -20.73
C LYS A 18 -7.55 8.08 -20.46
N GLY A 19 -7.92 7.44 -19.36
CA GLY A 19 -7.58 6.06 -19.03
C GLY A 19 -8.75 5.41 -18.31
N ASP A 20 -9.00 4.12 -18.55
CA ASP A 20 -10.05 3.40 -17.84
C ASP A 20 -9.71 3.36 -16.34
N PRO A 21 -10.51 3.98 -15.46
CA PRO A 21 -10.25 3.96 -14.02
C PRO A 21 -10.19 2.55 -13.45
N ARG A 22 -10.94 1.60 -14.04
CA ARG A 22 -10.95 0.19 -13.63
C ARG A 22 -9.64 -0.49 -13.97
N TYR A 23 -9.02 -0.13 -15.09
CA TYR A 23 -7.71 -0.65 -15.51
C TYR A 23 -6.60 -0.26 -14.52
N VAL A 24 -6.58 0.99 -14.09
CA VAL A 24 -5.60 1.48 -13.10
C VAL A 24 -5.91 0.93 -11.71
N ALA A 25 -7.17 0.93 -11.29
CA ALA A 25 -7.60 0.41 -9.99
C ALA A 25 -7.27 -1.09 -9.84
N GLY A 26 -7.46 -1.89 -10.89
CA GLY A 26 -7.07 -3.30 -10.89
C GLY A 26 -5.57 -3.49 -10.72
N GLY A 27 -4.75 -2.66 -11.38
CA GLY A 27 -3.30 -2.68 -11.22
C GLY A 27 -2.88 -2.34 -9.79
N ILE A 28 -3.45 -1.29 -9.20
CA ILE A 28 -3.20 -0.91 -7.81
C ILE A 28 -3.57 -2.05 -6.86
N ALA A 29 -4.75 -2.67 -7.01
CA ALA A 29 -5.20 -3.76 -6.14
C ALA A 29 -4.21 -4.94 -6.14
N ILE A 30 -3.74 -5.35 -7.33
CA ILE A 30 -2.73 -6.39 -7.48
C ILE A 30 -1.43 -5.96 -6.80
N GLY A 31 -0.97 -4.73 -7.05
CA GLY A 31 0.23 -4.20 -6.42
C GLY A 31 0.16 -4.13 -4.89
N VAL A 32 -1.01 -3.84 -4.30
CA VAL A 32 -1.19 -3.86 -2.84
C VAL A 32 -1.02 -5.26 -2.27
N ILE A 33 -1.67 -6.27 -2.88
CA ILE A 33 -1.59 -7.66 -2.43
C ILE A 33 -0.13 -8.14 -2.43
N PHE A 34 0.60 -7.89 -3.52
CA PHE A 34 1.99 -8.29 -3.64
C PHE A 34 2.97 -7.38 -2.88
N GLY A 35 2.61 -6.13 -2.59
CA GLY A 35 3.44 -5.20 -1.82
C GLY A 35 3.35 -5.43 -0.30
N LEU A 36 2.20 -5.90 0.20
CA LEU A 36 2.04 -6.28 1.61
C LEU A 36 2.58 -7.67 1.91
N THR A 37 2.63 -8.54 0.91
CA THR A 37 3.22 -9.87 1.06
C THR A 37 4.74 -9.71 1.05
N PRO A 38 5.49 -10.13 2.09
CA PRO A 38 6.95 -10.00 2.12
C PRO A 38 7.65 -10.89 1.08
N MET A 39 6.93 -11.81 0.43
CA MET A 39 7.37 -12.41 -0.83
C MET A 39 7.21 -11.38 -1.92
N SER A 40 8.32 -10.81 -2.40
CA SER A 40 8.32 -9.82 -3.48
C SER A 40 8.67 -10.43 -4.85
N PRO A 41 7.78 -11.18 -5.53
CA PRO A 41 7.93 -11.44 -6.94
C PRO A 41 7.23 -10.32 -7.72
N THR A 42 7.88 -9.16 -7.85
CA THR A 42 7.53 -8.13 -8.84
C THR A 42 7.17 -8.72 -10.23
N PRO A 43 7.85 -9.76 -10.76
CA PRO A 43 7.43 -10.43 -11.98
C PRO A 43 6.05 -11.12 -11.90
N VAL A 44 5.67 -11.70 -10.76
CA VAL A 44 4.35 -12.33 -10.59
C VAL A 44 3.26 -11.26 -10.53
N ALA A 45 3.50 -10.11 -9.89
CA ALA A 45 2.58 -8.99 -9.90
C ALA A 45 2.34 -8.46 -11.33
N ILE A 46 3.40 -8.37 -12.14
CA ILE A 46 3.32 -7.99 -13.57
C ILE A 46 2.54 -9.05 -14.35
N ALA A 47 2.85 -10.34 -14.17
CA ALA A 47 2.17 -11.44 -14.85
C ALA A 47 0.67 -11.46 -14.53
N LEU A 48 0.31 -11.24 -13.24
CA LEU A 48 -1.09 -11.16 -12.83
C LEU A 48 -1.78 -9.92 -13.39
N ALA A 49 -1.11 -8.77 -13.43
CA ALA A 49 -1.65 -7.55 -14.01
C ALA A 49 -1.91 -7.72 -15.52
N LEU A 50 -0.99 -8.35 -16.25
CA LEU A 50 -1.18 -8.67 -17.66
C LEU A 50 -2.33 -9.68 -17.87
N TYR A 51 -2.39 -10.72 -17.03
CA TYR A 51 -3.46 -11.73 -17.09
C TYR A 51 -4.85 -11.15 -16.85
N THR A 52 -4.98 -10.30 -15.83
CA THR A 52 -6.22 -9.60 -15.47
C THR A 52 -6.51 -8.38 -16.36
N ARG A 53 -5.69 -8.13 -17.39
CA ARG A 53 -5.75 -6.94 -18.25
C ARG A 53 -5.85 -5.65 -17.44
N SER A 54 -5.09 -5.57 -16.36
CA SER A 54 -4.94 -4.42 -15.48
C SER A 54 -3.61 -3.71 -15.72
N SER A 55 -3.44 -2.49 -15.20
CA SER A 55 -2.22 -1.70 -15.40
C SER A 55 -0.98 -2.35 -14.75
N PRO A 56 0.01 -2.83 -15.53
CA PRO A 56 1.23 -3.40 -14.97
C PRO A 56 2.06 -2.33 -14.27
N VAL A 57 2.05 -1.10 -14.81
CA VAL A 57 2.76 0.05 -14.24
C VAL A 57 2.20 0.39 -12.86
N ALA A 58 0.87 0.44 -12.72
CA ALA A 58 0.24 0.71 -11.43
C ALA A 58 0.51 -0.42 -10.41
N ALA A 59 0.54 -1.68 -10.86
CA ALA A 59 0.87 -2.82 -10.02
C ALA A 59 2.31 -2.76 -9.49
N VAL A 60 3.28 -2.48 -10.36
CA VAL A 60 4.69 -2.36 -9.98
C VAL A 60 4.90 -1.18 -9.04
N LEU A 61 4.35 0.00 -9.38
CA LEU A 61 4.48 1.19 -8.54
C LEU A 61 3.91 0.95 -7.14
N THR A 62 2.73 0.34 -7.05
CA THR A 62 2.07 0.12 -5.76
C THR A 62 2.79 -0.97 -4.95
N SER A 63 3.24 -2.04 -5.60
CA SER A 63 4.02 -3.10 -4.95
C SER A 63 5.35 -2.56 -4.40
N TYR A 64 6.05 -1.74 -5.20
CA TYR A 64 7.31 -1.12 -4.77
C TYR A 64 7.10 -0.07 -3.66
N ALA A 65 6.03 0.73 -3.76
CA ALA A 65 5.69 1.72 -2.75
C ALA A 65 5.37 1.10 -1.39
N LEU A 66 4.89 -0.14 -1.32
CA LEU A 66 4.61 -0.82 -0.05
C LEU A 66 5.74 -1.73 0.43
N GLY A 67 6.54 -2.28 -0.50
CA GLY A 67 7.67 -3.15 -0.20
C GLY A 67 8.98 -2.42 0.10
N ASN A 68 9.04 -1.08 0.00
CA ASN A 68 10.24 -0.32 0.33
C ASN A 68 10.37 -0.12 1.86
N PRO A 69 11.53 -0.39 2.48
CA PRO A 69 11.75 -0.18 3.92
C PRO A 69 11.29 1.20 4.42
N VAL A 70 11.48 2.26 3.64
CA VAL A 70 11.11 3.64 4.01
C VAL A 70 9.61 3.79 4.24
N THR A 71 8.78 3.07 3.49
CA THR A 71 7.32 3.11 3.62
C THR A 71 6.79 2.00 4.50
N THR A 72 7.36 0.80 4.45
CA THR A 72 6.95 -0.34 5.28
C THR A 72 7.15 -0.06 6.77
N LEU A 73 8.30 0.49 7.17
CA LEU A 73 8.62 0.76 8.58
C LEU A 73 7.59 1.66 9.30
N PRO A 74 7.23 2.86 8.78
CA PRO A 74 6.23 3.69 9.43
C PRO A 74 4.83 3.06 9.41
N ILE A 75 4.47 2.31 8.37
CA ILE A 75 3.19 1.58 8.31
C ILE A 75 3.11 0.55 9.45
N TYR A 76 4.15 -0.25 9.64
CA TYR A 76 4.20 -1.23 10.73
C TYR A 76 4.23 -0.59 12.11
N TYR A 77 4.92 0.55 12.26
CA TYR A 77 4.91 1.31 13.51
C TYR A 77 3.49 1.80 13.86
N LEU A 78 2.77 2.34 12.87
CA LEU A 78 1.38 2.75 13.06
C LEU A 78 0.47 1.55 13.36
N ALA A 79 0.66 0.43 12.66
CA ALA A 79 -0.06 -0.81 12.93
C ALA A 79 0.17 -1.30 14.36
N TYR A 80 1.41 -1.24 14.87
CA TYR A 80 1.74 -1.53 16.26
C TYR A 80 1.03 -0.58 17.25
N ARG A 81 1.02 0.72 16.96
CA ARG A 81 0.34 1.72 17.80
C ARG A 81 -1.17 1.50 17.84
N ILE A 82 -1.79 1.21 16.69
CA ILE A 82 -3.21 0.91 16.57
C ILE A 82 -3.54 -0.42 17.25
N GLY A 83 -2.71 -1.44 17.06
CA GLY A 83 -2.84 -2.74 17.73
C GLY A 83 -2.85 -2.60 19.25
N ASN A 84 -1.94 -1.82 19.81
CA ASN A 84 -1.90 -1.55 21.26
C ASN A 84 -3.07 -0.70 21.78
N LEU A 85 -3.77 0.03 20.89
CA LEU A 85 -4.95 0.80 21.25
C LEU A 85 -6.20 -0.10 21.30
N ILE A 86 -6.31 -1.05 20.37
CA ILE A 86 -7.48 -1.91 20.20
C ILE A 86 -7.36 -3.19 21.05
N SER A 87 -6.18 -3.79 21.12
CA SER A 87 -5.97 -5.02 21.87
C SER A 87 -5.83 -4.74 23.37
N PRO A 88 -6.44 -5.58 24.22
CA PRO A 88 -6.22 -5.52 25.67
C PRO A 88 -4.78 -5.92 26.06
N HIS A 89 -4.09 -6.69 25.20
CA HIS A 89 -2.68 -7.02 25.37
C HIS A 89 -1.81 -5.92 24.75
N LYS A 90 -1.16 -5.13 25.59
CA LYS A 90 -0.19 -4.12 25.16
C LYS A 90 1.17 -4.77 25.01
N LEU A 91 1.68 -4.85 23.78
CA LEU A 91 3.09 -5.21 23.56
C LEU A 91 3.93 -3.97 23.84
N TYR A 92 4.83 -4.00 24.82
CA TYR A 92 5.85 -2.97 24.95
C TYR A 92 7.18 -3.45 24.36
N TRP A 93 8.02 -2.50 23.95
CA TRP A 93 9.36 -2.81 23.43
C TRP A 93 10.22 -3.65 24.40
N TYR A 94 9.97 -3.53 25.70
CA TYR A 94 10.63 -4.33 26.72
C TYR A 94 10.27 -5.83 26.61
N ASP A 95 8.99 -6.16 26.44
CA ASP A 95 8.51 -7.54 26.29
C ASP A 95 9.03 -8.19 25.01
N ILE A 96 9.16 -7.39 23.95
CA ILE A 96 9.71 -7.84 22.66
C ILE A 96 11.17 -8.24 22.82
N LYS A 97 11.99 -7.41 23.49
CA LYS A 97 13.41 -7.71 23.75
C LYS A 97 13.56 -8.95 24.63
N HIS A 98 12.79 -9.04 25.71
CA HIS A 98 12.87 -10.18 26.63
C HIS A 98 12.49 -11.52 25.95
N LYS A 99 11.59 -11.51 24.96
CA LYS A 99 11.21 -12.72 24.21
C LYS A 99 12.14 -13.07 23.05
N LEU A 100 12.90 -12.11 22.54
CA LEU A 100 13.84 -12.29 21.42
C LEU A 100 15.27 -12.58 21.88
N GLU A 101 15.62 -12.22 23.12
CA GLU A 101 16.83 -12.70 23.78
C GLU A 101 16.63 -14.18 24.18
N ILE A 102 17.03 -15.06 23.27
CA ILE A 102 17.40 -16.47 23.54
C ILE A 102 18.90 -16.51 23.78
#